data_AF-A0A9P6RQ93-F1
#
_entry.id   AF-A0A9P6RQ93-F1
#
_cell.length_a   1.000
_cell.length_b   1.000
_cell.length_c   1.000
_cell.angle_alpha   90.00
_cell.angle_beta   90.00
_cell.angle_gamma   90.00
#
_symmetry.space_group_name_H-M   'P 1'
#
loop_
_entity.id
_entity.type
_entity.pdbx_description
1 polymer ?
#
loop_
_entity_poly.entity_id
_entity_poly.type
_entity_poly.pdbx_seq_one_letter_code
_entity_poly.pdbx_strand_id
1 'polypeptide(L)'
;MATLQALKQRHFKSTAVFDTDHHDDIANVKHAQPPSKVHSAFSSSNTIIRAWSAFVAFLALLCLITYQIHYTLPTPVHDLLNPASGQVQFSEANVRKVIRHLSEDIGYRVVGTAQELETKKYLVNELLQLKEDARIAGMKHQAGQRSASSSSSGSSGSDLALLPNFDMWVQVGDGSHRFDFMSKGKYTLSCLVSCFSLWGQKQMNMGSGK
;
A
#
# COMPACT_ATOMS: atom_id res chain seq x y z
N MET A 1 4.21 13.79 -1.48
CA MET A 1 2.81 14.27 -1.41
C MET A 1 2.60 15.35 -2.47
N ALA A 2 2.36 14.91 -3.69
CA ALA A 2 2.11 15.68 -4.92
C ALA A 2 1.82 14.59 -5.97
N THR A 3 0.79 14.55 -6.81
CA THR A 3 -0.26 15.46 -7.24
C THR A 3 -1.30 14.55 -7.89
N LEU A 4 -2.51 14.44 -7.33
CA LEU A 4 -3.63 13.68 -7.92
C LEU A 4 -4.78 14.65 -8.17
N GLN A 5 -4.61 15.52 -9.16
CA GLN A 5 -5.69 16.38 -9.66
C GLN A 5 -5.56 16.50 -11.18
N ALA A 6 -6.20 15.57 -11.89
CA ALA A 6 -6.43 15.70 -13.32
C ALA A 6 -7.73 14.99 -13.71
N LEU A 7 -8.83 15.31 -13.02
CA LEU A 7 -10.19 15.07 -13.54
C LEU A 7 -10.51 16.18 -14.54
N LYS A 8 -10.01 16.00 -15.78
CA LYS A 8 -10.37 16.83 -16.93
C LYS A 8 -11.83 16.57 -17.28
N GLN A 9 -12.67 17.52 -16.91
CA GLN A 9 -14.09 17.57 -17.19
C GLN A 9 -14.37 17.35 -18.68
N ARG A 10 -15.14 16.31 -19.01
CA ARG A 10 -15.74 16.18 -20.35
C ARG A 10 -16.98 17.06 -20.39
N HIS A 11 -16.86 18.21 -21.05
CA HIS A 11 -18.00 19.03 -21.45
C HIS A 11 -18.91 18.22 -22.38
N PHE A 12 -20.08 17.85 -21.87
CA PHE A 12 -21.16 17.27 -22.64
C PHE A 12 -21.86 18.40 -23.40
N LYS A 13 -21.52 18.58 -24.68
CA LYS A 13 -22.17 19.57 -25.56
C LYS A 13 -23.52 18.99 -26.00
N SER A 14 -24.57 19.32 -25.25
CA SER A 14 -25.94 19.05 -25.63
C SER A 14 -26.35 20.04 -26.72
N THR A 15 -26.37 19.60 -27.98
CA THR A 15 -26.99 20.35 -29.07
C THR A 15 -28.47 19.99 -29.11
N ALA A 16 -29.27 20.73 -28.35
CA ALA A 16 -30.68 20.92 -28.65
C ALA A 16 -30.76 21.86 -29.86
N VAL A 17 -31.07 21.30 -31.03
CA VAL A 17 -31.54 22.10 -32.18
C VAL A 17 -33.05 21.88 -32.23
N PHE A 18 -33.74 22.84 -31.64
CA PHE A 18 -35.14 23.13 -31.82
C PHE A 18 -35.23 24.01 -33.07
N ASP A 19 -35.83 23.50 -34.13
CA ASP A 19 -36.19 24.32 -35.29
C ASP A 19 -37.67 24.07 -35.56
N THR A 20 -38.45 25.11 -35.28
CA THR A 20 -39.90 25.18 -35.44
C THR A 20 -40.14 26.43 -36.27
N ASP A 21 -40.56 26.25 -37.52
CA ASP A 21 -41.72 26.92 -38.14
C ASP A 21 -41.65 26.72 -39.67
N HIS A 22 -42.61 26.03 -40.28
CA HIS A 22 -43.94 26.51 -40.69
C HIS A 22 -43.88 27.32 -41.99
N HIS A 23 -44.28 26.68 -43.11
CA HIS A 23 -45.23 27.30 -44.03
C HIS A 23 -45.83 26.29 -45.00
N ASP A 24 -47.00 26.69 -45.48
CA ASP A 24 -48.10 25.88 -45.93
C ASP A 24 -48.01 25.41 -47.38
N ASP A 25 -48.93 24.48 -47.64
CA ASP A 25 -49.80 24.42 -48.80
C ASP A 25 -49.48 23.47 -49.95
N ILE A 26 -50.62 22.95 -50.43
CA ILE A 26 -50.89 22.35 -51.73
C ILE A 26 -50.79 20.81 -51.81
N ALA A 27 -51.94 20.25 -51.46
CA ALA A 27 -52.69 19.28 -52.26
C ALA A 27 -52.18 17.82 -52.34
N ASN A 28 -53.06 16.96 -51.81
CA ASN A 28 -53.65 15.86 -52.58
C ASN A 28 -52.70 14.73 -53.01
N VAL A 29 -52.48 13.75 -52.13
CA VAL A 29 -52.57 12.33 -52.53
C VAL A 29 -53.11 11.51 -51.34
N LYS A 30 -54.38 11.14 -51.41
CA LYS A 30 -55.01 10.13 -50.55
C LYS A 30 -54.54 8.73 -51.02
N HIS A 31 -53.33 8.33 -50.63
CA HIS A 31 -52.95 6.91 -50.65
C HIS A 31 -52.79 6.44 -49.22
N ALA A 32 -53.86 5.80 -48.72
CA ALA A 32 -53.85 5.03 -47.49
C ALA A 32 -52.75 3.97 -47.58
N GLN A 33 -51.58 4.28 -47.05
CA GLN A 33 -50.53 3.31 -46.81
C GLN A 33 -51.03 2.38 -45.69
N PRO A 34 -51.10 1.07 -45.92
CA PRO A 34 -51.51 0.11 -44.90
C PRO A 34 -50.55 0.17 -43.71
N PRO A 35 -51.01 -0.16 -42.50
CA PRO A 35 -50.24 -0.06 -41.27
C PRO A 35 -48.90 -0.77 -41.45
N SER A 36 -47.82 0.02 -41.50
CA SER A 36 -46.46 -0.50 -41.59
C SER A 36 -46.25 -1.33 -40.33
N LYS A 37 -46.10 -2.64 -40.56
CA LYS A 37 -45.83 -3.59 -39.49
C LYS A 37 -44.60 -3.08 -38.76
N VAL A 38 -44.79 -2.65 -37.52
CA VAL A 38 -43.70 -2.32 -36.61
C VAL A 38 -43.00 -3.65 -36.37
N HIS A 39 -42.02 -3.95 -37.24
CA HIS A 39 -41.12 -5.07 -37.05
C HIS A 39 -40.29 -4.71 -35.84
N SER A 40 -40.81 -5.08 -34.66
CA SER A 40 -40.01 -5.29 -33.48
C SER A 40 -38.98 -6.34 -33.88
N ALA A 41 -37.83 -5.86 -34.37
CA ALA A 41 -36.63 -6.63 -34.62
C ALA A 41 -36.09 -7.08 -33.26
N PHE A 42 -36.88 -7.91 -32.58
CA PHE A 42 -36.49 -8.63 -31.40
C PHE A 42 -35.50 -9.67 -31.88
N SER A 43 -34.25 -9.21 -31.95
CA SER A 43 -32.99 -9.93 -31.83
C SER A 43 -33.19 -11.43 -31.68
N SER A 44 -32.86 -12.18 -32.75
CA SER A 44 -32.78 -13.64 -32.75
C SER A 44 -32.18 -14.15 -31.43
N SER A 45 -32.75 -15.19 -30.82
CA SER A 45 -32.23 -15.74 -29.56
C SER A 45 -30.72 -16.06 -29.62
N ASN A 46 -30.19 -16.32 -30.81
CA ASN A 46 -28.77 -16.55 -31.06
C ASN A 46 -27.92 -15.29 -30.83
N THR A 47 -28.40 -14.09 -31.18
CA THR A 47 -27.65 -12.84 -30.93
C THR A 47 -27.62 -12.50 -29.44
N ILE A 48 -28.69 -12.82 -28.70
CA ILE A 48 -28.73 -12.65 -27.25
C ILE A 48 -27.71 -13.55 -26.56
N ILE A 49 -27.70 -14.85 -26.88
CA ILE A 49 -26.76 -15.81 -26.25
C ILE A 49 -25.30 -15.42 -26.53
N ARG A 50 -24.99 -14.97 -27.76
CA ARG A 50 -23.63 -14.50 -28.10
C ARG A 50 -23.22 -13.25 -27.34
N ALA A 51 -24.14 -12.31 -27.12
CA ALA A 51 -23.86 -11.13 -26.31
C ALA A 51 -23.62 -11.50 -24.84
N TRP A 52 -24.43 -12.40 -24.28
CA TRP A 52 -24.27 -12.89 -22.92
C TRP A 52 -22.96 -13.67 -22.72
N SER A 53 -22.58 -14.54 -23.65
CA SER A 53 -21.32 -15.28 -23.55
C SER A 53 -20.11 -14.36 -23.60
N ALA A 54 -20.12 -13.35 -24.48
CA ALA A 54 -19.08 -12.33 -24.52
C ALA A 54 -18.99 -11.53 -23.20
N PHE A 55 -20.15 -11.17 -22.62
CA PHE A 55 -20.20 -10.47 -21.34
C PHE A 55 -19.65 -11.31 -20.18
N VAL A 56 -20.04 -12.59 -20.08
CA VAL A 56 -19.54 -13.49 -19.04
C VAL A 56 -18.04 -13.74 -19.20
N ALA A 57 -17.56 -13.94 -20.43
CA ALA A 57 -16.13 -14.09 -20.71
C ALA A 57 -15.34 -12.84 -20.29
N PHE A 58 -15.87 -11.65 -20.55
CA PHE A 58 -15.28 -10.39 -20.11
C PHE A 58 -15.23 -10.27 -18.57
N LEU A 59 -16.31 -10.62 -17.88
CA LEU A 59 -16.32 -10.64 -16.41
C LEU A 59 -15.33 -11.65 -15.84
N ALA A 60 -15.24 -12.85 -16.40
CA ALA A 60 -14.27 -13.85 -15.99
C ALA A 60 -12.82 -13.35 -16.18
N LEU A 61 -12.54 -12.69 -17.30
CA LEU A 61 -11.23 -12.07 -17.56
C LEU A 61 -10.92 -10.97 -16.54
N LEU A 62 -11.87 -10.10 -16.21
CA LEU A 62 -11.68 -9.08 -15.18
C LEU A 62 -11.40 -9.71 -13.82
N CYS A 63 -12.16 -10.73 -13.41
CA CYS A 63 -11.91 -11.43 -12.16
C CYS A 63 -10.52 -12.06 -12.13
N LEU A 64 -10.04 -12.67 -13.22
CA LEU A 64 -8.69 -13.21 -13.31
C LEU A 64 -7.61 -12.13 -13.22
N ILE A 65 -7.78 -11.01 -13.92
CA ILE A 65 -6.83 -9.88 -13.85
C ILE A 65 -6.82 -9.30 -12.44
N THR A 66 -7.99 -9.05 -11.85
CA THR A 66 -8.08 -8.54 -10.48
C THR A 66 -7.48 -9.53 -9.48
N TYR A 67 -7.73 -10.83 -9.65
CA TYR A 67 -7.11 -11.87 -8.82
C TYR A 67 -5.59 -11.83 -8.95
N GLN A 68 -5.05 -11.78 -10.17
CA GLN A 68 -3.61 -11.67 -10.39
C GLN A 68 -3.05 -10.41 -9.72
N ILE A 69 -3.62 -9.23 -9.98
CA ILE A 69 -3.16 -7.97 -9.39
C ILE A 69 -3.24 -7.99 -7.85
N HIS A 70 -4.29 -8.59 -7.29
CA HIS A 70 -4.50 -8.63 -5.84
C HIS A 70 -3.53 -9.60 -5.14
N TYR A 71 -3.16 -10.70 -5.79
CA TYR A 71 -2.26 -11.71 -5.23
C TYR A 71 -0.81 -11.62 -5.70
N THR A 72 -0.51 -10.78 -6.70
CA THR A 72 0.87 -10.40 -7.01
C THR A 72 1.38 -9.47 -5.92
N LEU A 73 2.02 -10.04 -4.90
CA LEU A 73 2.79 -9.24 -3.95
C LEU A 73 3.92 -8.53 -4.71
N PRO A 74 4.22 -7.26 -4.38
CA PRO A 74 5.43 -6.62 -4.85
C PRO A 74 6.64 -7.51 -4.55
N THR A 75 7.54 -7.65 -5.52
CA THR A 75 8.80 -8.35 -5.28
C THR A 75 9.55 -7.62 -4.17
N PRO A 76 10.05 -8.34 -3.14
CA PRO A 76 10.69 -7.71 -2.00
C PRO A 76 11.90 -6.90 -2.45
N VAL A 77 12.05 -5.72 -1.86
CA VAL A 77 13.22 -4.88 -2.10
C VAL A 77 14.42 -5.48 -1.36
N HIS A 78 15.44 -5.87 -2.13
CA HIS A 78 16.68 -6.45 -1.60
C HIS A 78 17.76 -5.40 -1.33
N ASP A 79 17.82 -4.35 -2.15
CA ASP A 79 18.89 -3.37 -2.11
C ASP A 79 18.76 -2.45 -0.89
N LEU A 80 19.89 -2.17 -0.23
CA LEU A 80 19.97 -1.22 0.89
C LEU A 80 19.98 0.24 0.44
N LEU A 81 20.38 0.48 -0.81
CA LEU A 81 20.45 1.80 -1.42
C LEU A 81 19.55 1.80 -2.65
N ASN A 82 18.74 2.84 -2.78
CA ASN A 82 17.98 3.04 -4.00
C ASN A 82 18.96 3.42 -5.13
N PRO A 83 19.01 2.68 -6.25
CA PRO A 83 19.97 2.96 -7.32
C PRO A 83 19.73 4.30 -8.01
N ALA A 84 18.50 4.81 -7.99
CA ALA A 84 18.14 6.08 -8.63
C ALA A 84 18.40 7.29 -7.72
N SER A 85 18.13 7.18 -6.41
CA SER A 85 18.31 8.32 -5.48
C SER A 85 19.61 8.27 -4.67
N GLY A 86 20.28 7.12 -4.62
CA GLY A 86 21.44 6.90 -3.75
C GLY A 86 21.11 6.92 -2.25
N GLN A 87 19.83 7.02 -1.87
CA GLN A 87 19.42 7.06 -0.47
C GLN A 87 19.26 5.67 0.12
N VAL A 88 19.49 5.58 1.43
CA VAL A 88 19.20 4.37 2.21
C VAL A 88 17.71 4.07 2.14
N GLN A 89 17.37 2.86 1.73
CA GLN A 89 15.99 2.39 1.67
C GLN A 89 15.79 1.18 2.58
N PHE A 90 14.54 0.96 2.96
CA PHE A 90 14.16 -0.17 3.78
C PHE A 90 14.29 -1.48 2.99
N SER A 91 15.10 -2.42 3.50
CA SER A 91 15.24 -3.76 2.92
C SER A 91 14.19 -4.70 3.50
N GLU A 92 13.12 -4.93 2.74
CA GLU A 92 12.05 -5.87 3.12
C GLU A 92 12.59 -7.30 3.27
N ALA A 93 13.57 -7.67 2.47
CA ALA A 93 14.21 -8.98 2.54
C ALA A 93 14.86 -9.22 3.91
N ASN A 94 15.52 -8.21 4.48
CA ASN A 94 16.14 -8.32 5.80
C ASN A 94 15.08 -8.45 6.90
N VAL A 95 14.00 -7.67 6.82
CA VAL A 95 12.88 -7.79 7.76
C VAL A 95 12.21 -9.15 7.67
N ARG A 96 12.01 -9.68 6.47
CA ARG A 96 11.45 -11.02 6.29
C ARG A 96 12.36 -12.11 6.86
N LYS A 97 13.68 -11.96 6.74
CA LYS A 97 14.66 -12.87 7.37
C LYS A 97 14.51 -12.88 8.89
N VAL A 98 14.47 -11.70 9.52
CA VAL A 98 14.28 -11.57 10.97
C VAL A 98 12.93 -12.16 11.39
N ILE A 99 11.83 -11.79 10.72
CA ILE A 99 10.49 -12.32 11.03
C ILE A 99 10.47 -13.85 10.89
N ARG A 100 11.07 -14.39 9.82
CA ARG A 100 11.16 -15.82 9.61
C ARG A 100 11.89 -16.51 10.75
N HIS A 101 13.07 -16.04 11.14
CA HIS A 101 13.83 -16.63 12.26
C HIS A 101 13.02 -16.57 13.57
N LEU A 102 12.36 -15.44 13.80
CA LEU A 102 11.49 -15.25 14.94
C LEU A 102 10.27 -16.19 14.93
N SER A 103 9.70 -16.54 13.77
CA SER A 103 8.48 -17.36 13.69
C SER A 103 8.76 -18.86 13.57
N GLU A 104 9.74 -19.23 12.74
CA GLU A 104 10.04 -20.63 12.39
C GLU A 104 11.02 -21.25 13.37
N ASP A 105 12.07 -20.53 13.80
CA ASP A 105 13.13 -21.11 14.62
C ASP A 105 12.83 -20.98 16.13
N ILE A 106 12.41 -19.80 16.60
CA ILE A 106 12.14 -19.58 18.03
C ILE A 106 10.71 -19.96 18.43
N GLY A 107 9.74 -19.71 17.54
CA GLY A 107 8.33 -20.05 17.76
C GLY A 107 7.58 -19.12 18.72
N TYR A 108 6.69 -19.69 19.55
CA TYR A 108 5.76 -18.94 20.40
C TYR A 108 6.45 -18.35 21.65
N ARG A 109 6.28 -17.05 21.85
CA ARG A 109 6.97 -16.26 22.87
C ARG A 109 6.05 -15.96 24.06
N VAL A 110 6.00 -16.85 25.03
CA VAL A 110 5.30 -16.60 26.31
C VAL A 110 6.27 -16.00 27.31
N VAL A 111 5.80 -15.03 28.09
CA VAL A 111 6.62 -14.37 29.12
C VAL A 111 7.11 -15.41 30.14
N GLY A 112 8.39 -15.32 30.52
CA GLY A 112 9.03 -16.22 31.48
C GLY A 112 9.53 -17.54 30.90
N THR A 113 9.45 -17.73 29.57
CA THR A 113 9.93 -18.94 28.90
C THR A 113 11.35 -18.78 28.34
N ALA A 114 12.02 -19.90 28.06
CA ALA A 114 13.35 -19.88 27.45
C ALA A 114 13.35 -19.23 26.06
N GLN A 115 12.25 -19.39 25.31
CA GLN A 115 12.06 -18.84 23.97
C GLN A 115 12.01 -17.30 23.99
N GLU A 116 11.46 -16.70 25.05
CA GLU A 116 11.49 -15.26 25.23
C GLU A 116 12.93 -14.76 25.43
N LEU A 117 13.69 -15.43 26.31
CA LEU A 117 15.08 -15.07 26.56
C LEU A 117 15.94 -15.20 25.31
N GLU A 118 15.74 -16.26 24.53
CA GLU A 118 16.41 -16.48 23.26
C GLU A 118 16.05 -15.41 22.23
N THR A 119 14.76 -15.06 22.11
CA THR A 119 14.30 -13.94 21.27
C THR A 119 15.00 -12.65 21.65
N LYS A 120 15.03 -12.31 22.95
CA LYS A 120 15.67 -11.09 23.43
C LYS A 120 17.15 -11.06 23.07
N LYS A 121 17.85 -12.18 23.28
CA LYS A 121 19.26 -12.32 22.94
C LYS A 121 19.51 -12.16 21.43
N TYR A 122 18.69 -12.81 20.61
CA TYR A 122 18.76 -12.72 19.16
C TYR A 122 18.54 -11.27 18.67
N LEU A 123 17.47 -10.61 19.11
CA LEU A 123 17.16 -9.24 18.72
C LEU A 123 18.23 -8.24 19.14
N VAL A 124 18.76 -8.36 20.35
CA VAL A 124 19.87 -7.50 20.81
C VAL A 124 21.10 -7.71 19.93
N ASN A 125 21.41 -8.95 19.56
CA ASN A 125 22.55 -9.25 18.69
C ASN A 125 22.38 -8.65 17.29
N GLU A 126 21.22 -8.82 16.66
CA GLU A 126 20.92 -8.23 15.35
C GLU A 126 20.98 -6.69 15.39
N LEU A 127 20.47 -6.06 16.45
CA LEU A 127 20.55 -4.61 16.59
C LEU A 127 22.00 -4.12 16.78
N LEU A 128 22.82 -4.86 17.53
CA LEU A 128 24.24 -4.54 17.67
C LEU A 128 24.98 -4.69 16.34
N GLN A 129 24.66 -5.72 15.56
CA GLN A 129 25.21 -5.92 14.23
C GLN A 129 24.83 -4.77 13.29
N LEU A 130 23.56 -4.37 13.26
CA LEU A 130 23.10 -3.23 12.46
C LEU A 130 23.77 -1.91 12.86
N LYS A 131 23.97 -1.69 14.16
CA LYS A 131 24.69 -0.52 14.67
C LYS A 131 26.14 -0.50 14.18
N GLU A 132 26.80 -1.66 14.21
CA GLU A 132 28.18 -1.79 13.75
C GLU A 132 28.29 -1.62 12.23
N ASP A 133 27.37 -2.19 11.45
CA ASP A 133 27.31 -2.03 10.00
C ASP A 133 27.11 -0.55 9.61
N ALA A 134 26.24 0.16 10.32
CA ALA A 134 26.04 1.60 10.13
C ALA A 134 27.30 2.41 10.48
N ARG A 135 28.03 2.02 11.55
CA ARG A 135 29.31 2.64 11.92
C ARG A 135 30.36 2.44 10.83
N ILE A 136 30.49 1.22 10.30
CA ILE A 136 31.43 0.89 9.22
C ILE A 136 31.06 1.64 7.92
N ALA A 137 29.79 1.68 7.56
CA ALA A 137 29.31 2.44 6.40
C ALA A 137 29.66 3.93 6.55
N GLY A 138 29.42 4.50 7.73
CA GLY A 138 29.76 5.89 8.02
C GLY A 138 31.24 6.20 7.90
N MET A 139 32.13 5.30 8.36
CA MET A 139 33.58 5.46 8.18
C MET A 139 33.99 5.41 6.70
N LYS A 140 33.37 4.53 5.88
CA LYS A 140 33.66 4.47 4.44
C LYS A 140 33.27 5.75 3.71
N HIS A 141 32.12 6.34 4.06
CA HIS A 141 31.70 7.63 3.50
C HIS A 141 32.68 8.76 3.83
N GLN A 142 33.18 8.83 5.07
CA GLN A 142 34.18 9.84 5.46
C GLN A 142 35.53 9.64 4.75
N ALA A 143 35.97 8.39 4.59
CA ALA A 143 37.21 8.07 3.88
C ALA A 143 37.12 8.44 2.38
N GLY A 144 35.99 8.15 1.74
CA GLY A 144 35.75 8.51 0.33
C GLY A 144 35.64 10.02 0.09
N GLN A 145 35.02 10.78 1.02
CA GLN A 145 34.93 12.23 0.91
C GLN A 145 36.30 12.92 1.01
N ARG A 146 37.21 12.44 1.85
CA ARG A 146 38.57 13.01 1.98
C ARG A 146 39.40 12.95 0.70
N SER A 147 39.11 12.01 -0.20
CA SER A 147 39.79 11.89 -1.50
C SER A 147 39.18 12.77 -2.61
N ALA A 148 37.94 13.26 -2.43
CA ALA A 148 37.24 14.09 -3.41
C ALA A 148 37.20 15.59 -3.02
N SER A 149 37.48 15.94 -1.76
CA SER A 149 37.38 17.30 -1.23
C SER A 149 38.73 18.03 -1.10
N SER A 150 39.60 17.95 -2.11
CA SER A 150 40.75 18.87 -2.25
C SER A 150 40.40 20.15 -3.04
N SER A 151 39.14 20.33 -3.43
CA SER A 151 38.71 21.45 -4.28
C SER A 151 37.25 21.89 -4.02
N SER A 152 36.91 22.29 -2.79
CA SER A 152 35.89 23.32 -2.57
C SER A 152 35.75 23.68 -1.09
N SER A 153 36.12 24.93 -0.81
CA SER A 153 35.93 25.66 0.43
C SER A 153 34.45 25.92 0.70
N GLY A 154 33.99 25.58 1.90
CA GLY A 154 32.88 26.27 2.56
C GLY A 154 31.49 25.65 2.37
N SER A 155 31.17 24.63 3.18
CA SER A 155 29.79 24.38 3.62
C SER A 155 29.81 23.53 4.89
N SER A 156 29.44 24.17 6.00
CA SER A 156 29.42 23.62 7.34
C SER A 156 28.29 22.60 7.54
N GLY A 157 28.63 21.39 7.96
CA GLY A 157 27.94 20.72 9.08
C GLY A 157 26.72 19.85 8.83
N SER A 158 26.22 19.65 7.60
CA SER A 158 24.94 18.95 7.36
C SER A 158 24.99 17.61 6.62
N ASP A 159 26.14 17.17 6.08
CA ASP A 159 26.21 15.90 5.30
C ASP A 159 26.50 14.64 6.14
N LEU A 160 26.79 14.81 7.44
CA LEU A 160 26.78 13.68 8.40
C LEU A 160 25.36 13.25 8.78
N ALA A 161 24.32 13.93 8.29
CA ALA A 161 22.91 13.65 8.56
C ALA A 161 22.33 12.43 7.81
N LEU A 162 23.12 11.76 6.95
CA LEU A 162 22.61 10.62 6.17
C LEU A 162 22.70 9.27 6.89
N LEU A 163 23.41 9.19 8.02
CA LEU A 163 23.48 7.96 8.80
C LEU A 163 22.34 7.94 9.84
N PRO A 164 21.55 6.86 9.91
CA PRO A 164 20.50 6.76 10.92
C PRO A 164 21.12 6.78 12.33
N ASN A 165 20.61 7.66 13.19
CA ASN A 165 20.94 7.63 14.62
C ASN A 165 20.19 6.47 15.28
N PHE A 166 20.93 5.58 15.94
CA PHE A 166 20.36 4.44 16.67
C PHE A 166 20.37 4.73 18.16
N ASP A 167 19.18 4.91 18.74
CA ASP A 167 18.96 4.85 20.17
C ASP A 167 18.39 3.48 20.55
N MET A 168 19.03 2.79 21.49
CA MET A 168 18.60 1.49 21.99
C MET A 168 18.22 1.58 23.46
N TRP A 169 16.98 1.24 23.77
CA TRP A 169 16.45 1.19 25.13
C TRP A 169 16.09 -0.25 25.46
N VAL A 170 16.68 -0.82 26.51
CA VAL A 170 16.40 -2.19 26.95
C VAL A 170 15.63 -2.12 28.26
N GLN A 171 14.43 -2.69 28.27
CA GLN A 171 13.69 -2.86 29.53
C GLN A 171 14.36 -3.95 30.37
N VAL A 172 14.76 -3.56 31.57
CA VAL A 172 15.26 -4.48 32.61
C VAL A 172 14.07 -4.80 33.50
N GLY A 173 13.75 -6.09 33.65
CA GLY A 173 12.62 -6.56 34.45
C GLY A 173 12.92 -6.48 35.94
N ASP A 174 13.08 -5.28 36.47
CA ASP A 174 13.22 -5.03 37.91
C ASP A 174 11.87 -5.05 38.66
N GLY A 175 10.77 -5.36 37.96
CA GLY A 175 9.42 -5.36 38.52
C GLY A 175 8.89 -3.96 38.84
N SER A 176 9.64 -2.89 38.53
CA SER A 176 9.17 -1.53 38.71
C SER A 176 8.36 -1.10 37.48
N HIS A 177 7.06 -0.87 37.70
CA HIS A 177 6.16 -0.30 36.71
C HIS A 177 6.62 1.12 36.34
N ARG A 178 7.51 1.26 35.35
CA ARG A 178 7.91 2.58 34.83
C ARG A 178 7.61 2.72 33.35
N PHE A 179 6.33 2.92 33.05
CA PHE A 179 5.92 3.74 31.89
C PHE A 179 6.09 5.24 32.22
N ASP A 180 7.23 5.64 32.79
CA ASP A 180 7.55 7.05 33.09
C ASP A 180 8.30 7.73 31.92
N PHE A 181 7.92 7.39 30.69
CA PHE A 181 8.45 8.00 29.47
C PHE A 181 7.57 9.12 28.92
N MET A 182 6.45 9.45 29.60
CA MET A 182 5.40 10.32 29.07
C MET A 182 5.32 11.73 29.67
N SER A 183 6.32 12.21 30.43
CA SER A 183 6.21 13.51 31.12
C SER A 183 6.78 14.73 30.37
N LYS A 184 7.27 14.62 29.12
CA LYS A 184 7.73 15.79 28.34
C LYS A 184 7.30 15.81 26.87
N GLY A 185 6.05 16.19 26.64
CA GLY A 185 5.69 17.27 25.71
C GLY A 185 6.12 17.24 24.24
N LYS A 186 6.35 16.08 23.62
CA LYS A 186 6.45 15.96 22.15
C LYS A 186 5.70 14.71 21.71
N TYR A 187 4.80 14.86 20.75
CA TYR A 187 3.92 13.81 20.24
C TYR A 187 4.75 12.64 19.70
N THR A 188 4.95 11.62 20.52
CA THR A 188 5.59 10.37 20.12
C THR A 188 4.49 9.37 19.80
N LEU A 189 4.50 8.91 18.55
CA LEU A 189 3.60 7.91 17.99
C LEU A 189 3.76 6.60 18.78
N SER A 190 2.91 6.41 19.80
CA SER A 190 2.87 5.18 20.56
C SER A 190 2.42 4.03 19.67
N CYS A 191 3.30 3.03 19.65
CA CYS A 191 3.18 1.80 18.91
C CYS A 191 1.88 1.06 19.25
N LEU A 192 1.14 0.75 18.19
CA LEU A 192 -0.07 -0.07 18.10
C LEU A 192 0.19 -1.53 18.52
N VAL A 193 0.53 -1.79 19.79
CA VAL A 193 0.55 -3.15 20.35
C VAL A 193 -0.71 -3.44 21.19
N SER A 194 -1.54 -2.43 21.49
CA SER A 194 -2.82 -2.63 22.20
C SER A 194 -4.06 -2.84 21.32
N CYS A 195 -4.00 -2.69 19.99
CA CYS A 195 -5.22 -2.86 19.16
C CYS A 195 -5.62 -4.33 18.92
N PHE A 196 -4.76 -5.31 19.17
CA PHE A 196 -5.13 -6.71 18.94
C PHE A 196 -5.98 -7.32 20.06
N SER A 197 -5.96 -6.74 21.27
CA SER A 197 -6.81 -7.23 22.38
C SER A 197 -8.27 -6.74 22.30
N LEU A 198 -8.57 -5.71 21.49
CA LEU A 198 -9.93 -5.15 21.43
C LEU A 198 -10.81 -5.69 20.28
N TRP A 199 -10.22 -6.41 19.30
CA TRP A 199 -11.02 -7.10 18.27
C TRP A 199 -11.43 -8.51 18.73
N GLY A 200 -10.66 -9.16 19.61
CA GLY A 200 -10.93 -10.53 20.07
C GLY A 200 -12.16 -10.71 20.97
N GLN A 201 -12.73 -9.64 21.54
CA GLN A 201 -13.82 -9.74 22.52
C GLN A 201 -15.23 -9.54 21.95
N LYS A 202 -15.36 -9.26 20.64
CA LYS A 202 -16.65 -8.99 19.96
C LYS A 202 -17.16 -10.14 19.09
N GLN A 203 -16.71 -11.37 19.34
CA GLN A 203 -17.12 -12.57 18.57
C GLN A 203 -17.68 -13.73 19.44
N MET A 204 -17.85 -13.58 20.76
CA MET A 204 -18.39 -14.65 21.62
C MET A 204 -19.74 -14.35 22.29
N ASN A 205 -20.52 -13.36 21.81
CA ASN A 205 -21.83 -13.06 22.42
C ASN A 205 -23.00 -12.95 21.43
N MET A 206 -23.05 -13.84 20.42
CA MET A 206 -24.27 -14.10 19.64
C MET A 206 -24.39 -15.59 19.38
N GLY A 207 -25.15 -16.30 20.21
CA GLY A 207 -25.43 -17.72 19.99
C GLY A 207 -25.90 -18.50 21.20
N SER A 208 -26.77 -17.95 22.07
CA SER A 208 -27.58 -18.79 22.96
C SER A 208 -28.91 -18.10 23.23
N GLY A 209 -29.91 -18.49 22.45
CA GLY A 209 -31.26 -17.98 22.52
C GLY A 209 -32.20 -18.92 21.78
N LYS A 210 -32.55 -20.00 22.48
CA LYS A 210 -33.76 -20.85 22.41
C LYS A 210 -34.46 -21.05 21.07
#